data_AF-K1E4Q4-F1
#
_entry.id   AF-K1E4Q4-F1
#
_cell.length_a   1.000
_cell.length_b   1.000
_cell.length_c   1.000
_cell.angle_alpha   90.00
_cell.angle_beta   90.00
_cell.angle_gamma   90.00
#
_symmetry.space_group_name_H-M   'P 1'
#
loop_
_entity.id
_entity.type
_entity.pdbx_description
1 polymer ?
#
loop_
_entity_poly.entity_id
_entity_poly.type
_entity_poly.pdbx_seq_one_letter_code
_entity_poly.pdbx_strand_id
1 'polypeptide(L)'
;MRVTVFGGTRVRPLQHLGEAQSCFLLTSDDQWSDSVWVTDDRDAFEFAQSRGILTRGTVELFRALVADGDLTPDGAFAVLQDIYAERGLRIPSSPRELL
;
A
#
# COMPACT_ATOMS: atom_id res chain seq x y z
N MET A 1 3.37 -15.30 21.05
CA MET A 1 3.26 -14.91 19.63
C MET A 1 2.07 -13.95 19.49
N ARG A 2 2.30 -12.68 19.18
CA ARG A 2 1.22 -11.69 18.97
C ARG A 2 0.70 -11.87 17.54
N VAL A 3 -0.44 -12.55 17.39
CA VAL A 3 -1.08 -12.84 16.09
C VAL A 3 -2.02 -11.72 15.61
N THR A 4 -2.22 -10.68 16.42
CA THR A 4 -3.30 -9.70 16.23
C THR A 4 -2.93 -8.42 15.48
N VAL A 5 -1.64 -8.15 15.23
CA VAL A 5 -1.22 -6.85 14.65
C VAL A 5 -1.66 -6.69 13.19
N PHE A 6 -1.79 -7.80 12.46
CA PHE A 6 -2.26 -7.82 11.07
C PHE A 6 -3.48 -8.74 10.92
N GLY A 7 -4.44 -8.70 11.84
CA GLY A 7 -5.71 -9.43 11.67
C GLY A 7 -5.64 -10.97 11.75
N GLY A 8 -4.53 -11.57 12.18
CA GLY A 8 -4.45 -13.00 12.44
C GLY A 8 -5.45 -13.43 13.52
N THR A 9 -6.24 -14.47 13.22
CA THR A 9 -7.26 -15.02 14.14
C THR A 9 -6.85 -16.39 14.64
N ARG A 10 -7.46 -16.90 15.72
CA ARG A 10 -7.21 -18.29 16.19
C ARG A 10 -7.46 -19.35 15.10
N VAL A 11 -8.34 -19.05 14.14
CA VAL A 11 -8.70 -19.95 13.02
C VAL A 11 -7.86 -19.72 11.77
N ARG A 12 -7.20 -18.55 11.63
CA ARG A 12 -6.24 -18.26 10.56
C ARG A 12 -4.98 -17.62 11.17
N PRO A 13 -4.15 -18.42 11.88
CA PRO A 13 -3.05 -17.89 12.67
C PRO A 13 -1.90 -17.34 11.83
N LEU A 14 -1.83 -17.70 10.54
CA LEU A 14 -0.82 -17.25 9.58
C LEU A 14 -1.35 -16.15 8.64
N GLN A 15 -2.60 -15.70 8.84
CA GLN A 15 -3.13 -14.61 8.02
C GLN A 15 -2.24 -13.38 8.21
N HIS A 16 -1.84 -12.79 7.09
CA HIS A 16 -0.96 -11.63 7.03
C HIS A 16 0.46 -11.82 7.61
N LEU A 17 0.94 -13.08 7.68
CA LEU A 17 2.32 -13.38 8.11
C LEU A 17 3.35 -12.82 7.13
N GLY A 18 3.04 -12.77 5.83
CA GLY A 18 3.95 -12.23 4.81
C GLY A 18 4.19 -10.73 5.01
N GLU A 19 3.17 -9.98 5.36
CA GLU A 19 3.19 -8.56 5.64
C GLU A 19 3.99 -8.29 6.91
N ALA A 20 3.76 -9.07 7.97
CA ALA A 20 4.54 -9.00 9.19
C ALA A 20 6.04 -9.28 8.96
N GLN A 21 6.35 -10.30 8.16
CA GLN A 21 7.73 -10.64 7.80
C GLN A 21 8.37 -9.55 6.93
N SER A 22 7.62 -8.99 5.98
CA SER A 22 8.09 -7.89 5.12
C SER A 22 8.43 -6.66 5.96
N CYS A 23 7.54 -6.24 6.87
CA CYS A 23 7.83 -5.14 7.79
C CYS A 23 9.06 -5.41 8.64
N PHE A 24 9.21 -6.64 9.16
CA PHE A 24 10.37 -7.01 9.96
C PHE A 24 11.68 -6.87 9.17
N LEU A 25 11.72 -7.36 7.93
CA LEU A 25 12.91 -7.26 7.07
C LEU A 25 13.24 -5.80 6.75
N LEU A 26 12.23 -5.01 6.37
CA LEU A 26 12.38 -3.59 6.03
C LEU A 26 12.90 -2.73 7.20
N THR A 27 12.69 -3.16 8.44
CA THR A 27 13.19 -2.44 9.63
C THR A 27 14.49 -2.99 10.21
N SER A 28 14.85 -4.24 9.90
CA SER A 28 15.90 -4.97 10.63
C SER A 28 17.11 -5.33 9.78
N ASP A 29 17.03 -5.16 8.46
CA ASP A 29 18.05 -5.57 7.52
C ASP A 29 18.34 -4.43 6.53
N ASP A 30 19.53 -3.84 6.68
CA ASP A 30 19.96 -2.65 5.95
C ASP A 30 19.96 -2.84 4.43
N GLN A 31 20.01 -4.08 3.94
CA GLN A 31 19.95 -4.36 2.51
C GLN A 31 18.64 -3.86 1.86
N TRP A 32 17.58 -3.65 2.65
CA TRP A 32 16.28 -3.18 2.18
C TRP A 32 15.96 -1.73 2.52
N SER A 33 16.90 -0.98 3.11
CA SER A 33 16.67 0.38 3.64
C SER A 33 16.16 1.40 2.60
N ASP A 34 16.53 1.23 1.34
CA ASP A 34 16.08 2.09 0.22
C ASP A 34 14.81 1.55 -0.49
N SER A 35 14.19 0.49 0.02
CA SER A 35 13.01 -0.12 -0.58
C SER A 35 11.74 0.70 -0.30
N VAL A 36 10.83 0.72 -1.28
CA VAL A 36 9.47 1.20 -1.09
C VAL A 36 8.55 0.00 -0.91
N TRP A 37 7.77 -0.02 0.17
CA TRP A 37 6.78 -1.06 0.40
C TRP A 37 5.43 -0.68 -0.18
N VAL A 38 4.88 -1.54 -1.04
CA VAL A 38 3.57 -1.34 -1.67
C VAL A 38 2.58 -2.34 -1.10
N THR A 39 1.44 -1.87 -0.60
CA THR A 39 0.36 -2.73 -0.08
C THR A 39 -1.01 -2.08 -0.29
N ASP A 40 -2.03 -2.89 -0.58
CA ASP A 40 -3.44 -2.49 -0.59
C ASP A 40 -4.15 -2.84 0.75
N ASP A 41 -3.45 -3.49 1.68
CA ASP A 41 -3.95 -3.75 3.03
C ASP A 41 -3.75 -2.52 3.92
N ARG A 42 -4.87 -1.99 4.43
CA ARG A 42 -4.89 -0.77 5.22
C ARG A 42 -4.18 -0.91 6.56
N ASP A 43 -4.40 -2.01 7.29
CA ASP A 43 -3.82 -2.21 8.61
C ASP A 43 -2.29 -2.36 8.49
N ALA A 44 -1.84 -3.07 7.46
CA ALA A 44 -0.45 -3.21 7.12
C ALA A 44 0.20 -1.86 6.75
N PHE A 45 -0.47 -1.07 5.91
CA PHE A 45 -0.02 0.25 5.50
C PHE A 45 0.16 1.18 6.70
N GLU A 46 -0.86 1.31 7.55
CA GLU A 46 -0.83 2.15 8.76
C GLU A 46 0.25 1.68 9.73
N PHE A 47 0.41 0.36 9.90
CA PHE A 47 1.47 -0.21 10.73
C PHE A 47 2.87 0.15 10.21
N ALA A 48 3.15 -0.03 8.91
CA ALA A 48 4.45 0.28 8.35
C ALA A 48 4.79 1.77 8.40
N GLN A 49 3.83 2.65 8.14
CA GLN A 49 4.04 4.09 8.32
C GLN A 49 4.42 4.43 9.76
N SER A 50 3.75 3.82 10.76
CA SER A 50 4.10 4.02 12.17
C SER A 50 5.52 3.56 12.54
N ARG A 51 6.14 2.74 11.69
CA ARG A 51 7.50 2.22 11.84
C ARG A 51 8.54 2.98 11.01
N GLY A 52 8.15 4.03 10.30
CA GLY A 52 9.04 4.80 9.45
C GLY A 52 9.44 4.11 8.14
N ILE A 53 8.73 3.03 7.77
CA ILE A 53 8.93 2.38 6.48
C ILE A 53 8.35 3.28 5.39
N LEU A 54 9.08 3.47 4.30
CA LEU A 54 8.57 4.18 3.13
C LEU A 54 7.50 3.33 2.44
N THR A 55 6.25 3.76 2.52
CA THR A 55 5.09 3.02 1.99
C THR A 55 4.40 3.77 0.85
N ARG A 56 3.89 3.04 -0.16
CA ARG A 56 2.98 3.58 -1.18
C ARG A 56 1.70 2.75 -1.25
N GLY A 57 0.55 3.42 -1.20
CA GLY A 57 -0.74 2.81 -1.46
C GLY A 57 -1.07 2.89 -2.95
N THR A 58 -2.27 2.44 -3.31
CA THR A 58 -2.74 2.47 -4.70
C THR A 58 -2.67 3.88 -5.29
N VAL A 59 -3.15 4.90 -4.59
CA VAL A 59 -3.16 6.29 -5.11
C VAL A 59 -1.74 6.83 -5.32
N GLU A 60 -0.82 6.57 -4.40
CA GLU A 60 0.58 7.00 -4.53
C GLU A 60 1.29 6.30 -5.70
N LEU A 61 0.92 5.04 -5.99
CA LEU A 61 1.43 4.34 -7.16
C LEU A 61 0.96 5.01 -8.46
N PHE A 62 -0.32 5.36 -8.56
CA PHE A 62 -0.83 6.06 -9.75
C PHE A 62 -0.23 7.46 -9.92
N ARG A 63 0.01 8.19 -8.82
CA ARG A 63 0.76 9.46 -8.87
C ARG A 63 2.16 9.28 -9.45
N ALA A 64 2.86 8.23 -9.04
CA ALA A 64 4.19 7.94 -9.56
C ALA A 64 4.17 7.62 -11.07
N LEU A 65 3.22 6.79 -11.51
CA LEU A 65 3.04 6.48 -12.94
C LEU A 65 2.71 7.73 -13.78
N VAL A 66 1.92 8.65 -13.23
CA VAL A 66 1.63 9.93 -13.89
C VAL A 66 2.86 10.83 -13.94
N ALA A 67 3.61 10.92 -12.85
CA ALA A 67 4.84 11.71 -12.77
C ALA A 67 5.93 11.19 -13.73
N ASP A 68 6.03 9.87 -13.89
CA ASP A 68 6.98 9.22 -14.80
C ASP A 68 6.53 9.28 -16.28
N GLY A 69 5.27 9.68 -16.54
CA GLY A 69 4.70 9.79 -17.88
C GLY A 69 4.17 8.47 -18.45
N ASP A 70 4.14 7.40 -17.65
CA ASP A 70 3.57 6.10 -18.03
C ASP A 70 2.04 6.15 -18.17
N LEU A 71 1.39 7.05 -17.42
CA LEU A 71 -0.04 7.29 -17.50
C LEU A 71 -0.37 8.78 -17.60
N THR A 72 -1.45 9.10 -18.30
CA THR A 72 -2.06 10.43 -18.20
C THR A 72 -2.87 10.53 -16.89
N PRO A 73 -3.03 11.73 -16.31
CA PRO A 73 -3.90 11.91 -15.14
C PRO A 73 -5.32 11.38 -15.36
N ASP A 74 -5.90 11.62 -16.53
CA ASP A 74 -7.23 11.14 -16.89
C ASP A 74 -7.30 9.61 -16.98
N GLY A 75 -6.28 8.98 -17.58
CA GLY A 75 -6.20 7.53 -17.68
C GLY A 75 -6.03 6.87 -16.31
N ALA A 76 -5.16 7.42 -15.47
CA ALA A 76 -4.97 6.97 -14.10
C ALA A 76 -6.25 7.11 -13.26
N PHE A 77 -6.96 8.23 -13.42
CA PHE A 77 -8.22 8.47 -12.72
C PHE A 77 -9.32 7.49 -13.14
N ALA A 78 -9.44 7.17 -14.43
CA ALA A 78 -10.40 6.19 -14.92
C ALA A 78 -10.16 4.80 -14.29
N VAL A 79 -8.91 4.34 -14.26
CA VAL A 79 -8.58 3.05 -13.63
C VAL A 79 -8.87 3.06 -12.12
N LEU A 80 -8.59 4.17 -11.43
CA LEU A 80 -8.93 4.31 -10.01
C LEU A 80 -10.44 4.26 -9.77
N GLN A 81 -11.26 4.80 -10.68
CA GLN A 81 -12.72 4.68 -10.59
C GLN A 81 -13.21 3.24 -10.73
N ASP A 82 -12.60 2.45 -11.62
CA ASP A 82 -12.94 1.03 -11.78
C ASP A 82 -12.60 0.26 -10.50
N ILE A 83 -11.41 0.51 -9.94
CA ILE A 83 -10.98 -0.08 -8.65
C ILE A 83 -11.93 0.36 -7.51
N TYR A 84 -12.36 1.62 -7.50
CA TYR A 84 -13.34 2.13 -6.54
C TYR A 84 -14.67 1.37 -6.62
N ALA A 85 -15.19 1.18 -7.84
CA ALA A 85 -16.47 0.52 -8.06
C ALA A 85 -16.46 -0.92 -7.55
N GLU A 86 -15.32 -1.61 -7.65
CA GLU A 86 -15.16 -2.99 -7.19
C GLU A 86 -14.88 -3.10 -5.68
N ARG A 87 -14.08 -2.19 -5.11
CA ARG A 87 -13.49 -2.37 -3.76
C ARG A 87 -13.87 -1.29 -2.75
N GLY A 88 -14.51 -0.20 -3.17
CA GLY A 88 -14.90 0.91 -2.30
C GLY A 88 -13.71 1.67 -1.68
N LEU A 89 -12.54 1.63 -2.31
CA LEU A 89 -11.32 2.28 -1.82
C LEU A 89 -11.47 3.81 -1.82
N ARG A 90 -10.64 4.54 -1.07
CA ARG A 90 -10.64 6.01 -1.20
C ARG A 90 -9.80 6.39 -2.42
N ILE A 91 -10.40 7.08 -3.38
CA ILE A 91 -9.70 7.60 -4.56
C ILE A 91 -9.72 9.13 -4.58
N PRO A 92 -8.82 9.78 -5.36
CA PRO A 92 -8.88 11.21 -5.58
C PRO A 92 -10.23 11.66 -6.14
N SER A 93 -10.59 12.94 -5.98
CA SER A 93 -11.88 13.44 -6.48
C SER A 93 -11.84 13.91 -7.93
N SER A 94 -10.63 14.10 -8.48
CA SER A 94 -10.41 14.52 -9.87
C SER A 94 -9.04 14.05 -10.39
N PRO A 95 -8.85 13.98 -11.72
CA PRO A 95 -7.54 13.68 -12.33
C PRO A 95 -6.42 14.62 -11.87
N ARG A 96 -6.73 15.89 -11.56
CA ARG A 96 -5.76 16.90 -11.15
C ARG A 96 -5.05 16.58 -9.84
N GLU A 97 -5.67 15.79 -8.97
CA GLU A 97 -5.07 15.37 -7.69
C GLU A 97 -4.01 14.26 -7.85
N LEU A 98 -3.77 13.80 -9.08
CA LEU A 98 -2.72 12.85 -9.43
C LEU A 98 -1.43 13.52 -9.96
N LEU A 99 -1.41 14.85 -10.05
CA LEU A 99 -0.25 15.66 -10.46
C LEU A 99 0.66 16.03 -9.28
#